data_AF-A0A914E9V4-F1
#
_entry.id   AF-A0A914E9V4-F1
#
_cell.length_a   1.000
_cell.length_b   1.000
_cell.length_c   1.000
_cell.angle_alpha   90.00
_cell.angle_beta   90.00
_cell.angle_gamma   90.00
#
_symmetry.space_group_name_H-M   'P 1'
#
loop_
_entity.id
_entity.type
_entity.pdbx_description
1 polymer ?
#
loop_
_entity_poly.entity_id
_entity_poly.type
_entity_poly.pdbx_seq_one_letter_code
_entity_poly.pdbx_strand_id
1 'polypeptide(L)'
;MGIEESFLYNPHGCVLAALPQLFGIMFGQVIILAMAIDRLLAVCKPAEYKKNNKQMRIYTVNLIAFGAGIFFCLFSILSVKPDNMKDRPCTAGANNTKLFQTFGFISGLIIASVIFTIYLCTVCMIKRFAKINDISMGLVFQRQRRVFVSISLILLFYAIFWCLPMVFVGITNHTKFGIQFVGYNSIVISLCAGLNSCVGIFVYLAKHSELRRYYLNIYCSMFVRISREDSHLSHKFLSLNYRKNDEDVHKLSEVIDL
;
A
#
# COMPACT_ATOMS: atom_id res chain seq x y z
N MET A 1 -0.15 -21.10 24.53
CA MET A 1 0.19 -19.67 24.66
C MET A 1 1.67 -19.37 24.95
N GLY A 2 2.61 -20.34 25.04
CA GLY A 2 3.99 -20.03 25.46
C GLY A 2 5.03 -19.70 24.36
N ILE A 3 4.76 -20.01 23.09
CA ILE A 3 5.76 -19.85 22.01
C ILE A 3 5.73 -18.43 21.41
N GLU A 4 4.57 -17.78 21.33
CA GLU A 4 4.47 -16.42 20.79
C GLU A 4 5.04 -15.37 21.75
N GLU A 5 4.86 -15.55 23.08
CA GLU A 5 5.44 -14.64 24.06
C GLU A 5 6.97 -14.70 24.04
N SER A 6 7.56 -15.91 24.04
CA SER A 6 9.03 -16.06 23.98
C SER A 6 9.64 -15.49 22.69
N PHE A 7 8.92 -15.52 21.58
CA PHE A 7 9.36 -14.90 20.33
C PHE A 7 9.34 -13.36 20.39
N LEU A 8 8.33 -12.76 21.02
CA LEU A 8 8.21 -11.31 21.17
C LEU A 8 9.18 -10.71 22.20
N TYR A 9 9.64 -11.51 23.16
CA TYR A 9 10.69 -11.10 24.12
C TYR A 9 12.11 -11.17 23.54
N ASN A 10 12.29 -11.73 22.34
CA ASN A 10 13.56 -11.71 21.63
C ASN A 10 13.65 -10.48 20.70
N PRO A 11 14.69 -9.63 20.81
CA PRO A 11 14.82 -8.43 19.97
C PRO A 11 14.85 -8.76 18.47
N HIS A 12 15.40 -9.91 18.08
CA HIS A 12 15.37 -10.36 16.69
C HIS A 12 13.98 -10.80 16.24
N GLY A 13 13.22 -11.49 17.09
CA GLY A 13 11.86 -11.91 16.77
C GLY A 13 10.94 -10.71 16.56
N CYS A 14 11.09 -9.70 17.42
CA CYS A 14 10.38 -8.44 17.28
C CYS A 14 10.70 -7.69 15.99
N VAL A 15 11.99 -7.58 15.62
CA VAL A 15 12.39 -6.91 14.37
C VAL A 15 11.96 -7.72 13.14
N LEU A 16 11.96 -9.05 13.23
CA LEU A 16 11.46 -9.94 12.18
C LEU A 16 9.97 -9.68 11.88
N ALA A 17 9.16 -9.48 12.93
CA ALA A 17 7.74 -9.12 12.79
C ALA A 17 7.53 -7.75 12.13
N ALA A 18 8.48 -6.82 12.27
CA ALA A 18 8.43 -5.49 11.66
C ALA A 18 8.92 -5.45 10.20
N LEU A 19 9.58 -6.49 9.68
CA LEU A 19 10.15 -6.49 8.32
C LEU A 19 9.14 -6.24 7.20
N PRO A 20 7.93 -6.85 7.19
CA PRO A 20 6.95 -6.59 6.12
C PRO A 20 6.62 -5.11 6.00
N GLN A 21 6.57 -4.43 7.14
CA GLN A 21 6.28 -3.00 7.20
C GLN A 21 7.47 -2.16 6.69
N LEU A 22 8.70 -2.47 7.13
CA LEU A 22 9.90 -1.79 6.66
C LEU A 22 10.09 -1.96 5.15
N PHE A 23 9.84 -3.17 4.65
CA PHE A 23 9.84 -3.48 3.22
C PHE A 23 8.80 -2.61 2.49
N GLY A 24 7.56 -2.60 2.97
CA GLY A 24 6.46 -1.84 2.36
C GLY A 24 6.73 -0.34 2.30
N ILE A 25 7.33 0.23 3.35
CA ILE A 25 7.72 1.64 3.40
C ILE A 25 8.72 1.96 2.29
N MET A 26 9.83 1.23 2.19
CA MET A 26 10.88 1.52 1.21
C MET A 26 10.43 1.23 -0.21
N PHE A 27 9.71 0.12 -0.41
CA PHE A 27 9.08 -0.19 -1.68
C PHE A 27 8.15 0.95 -2.11
N GLY A 28 7.27 1.39 -1.22
CA GLY A 28 6.32 2.48 -1.47
C GLY A 28 7.01 3.80 -1.85
N GLN A 29 8.09 4.17 -1.16
CA GLN A 29 8.86 5.37 -1.48
C GLN A 29 9.44 5.33 -2.91
N VAL A 30 10.06 4.22 -3.30
CA VAL A 30 10.62 4.05 -4.64
C VAL A 30 9.52 4.09 -5.71
N ILE A 31 8.36 3.48 -5.45
CA ILE A 31 7.22 3.53 -6.37
C ILE A 31 6.68 4.96 -6.52
N ILE A 32 6.54 5.73 -5.45
CA ILE A 32 6.09 7.13 -5.52
C ILE A 32 7.09 7.99 -6.29
N LEU A 33 8.39 7.81 -6.05
CA LEU A 33 9.44 8.48 -6.82
C LEU A 33 9.37 8.13 -8.31
N ALA A 34 9.23 6.85 -8.64
CA ALA A 34 9.08 6.40 -10.01
C ALA A 34 7.82 6.97 -10.68
N MET A 35 6.70 7.08 -9.95
CA MET A 35 5.49 7.74 -10.44
C MET A 35 5.73 9.23 -10.71
N ALA A 36 6.46 9.94 -9.84
CA ALA A 36 6.80 11.34 -10.07
C ALA A 36 7.68 11.53 -11.32
N ILE A 37 8.71 10.70 -11.48
CA ILE A 37 9.58 10.69 -12.68
C ILE A 37 8.78 10.36 -13.94
N ASP A 38 7.90 9.36 -13.89
CA ASP A 38 7.05 8.97 -15.00
C ASP A 38 6.21 10.15 -15.52
N ARG A 39 5.67 10.97 -14.61
CA ARG A 39 4.92 12.17 -15.00
C ARG A 39 5.79 13.27 -15.55
N LEU A 40 6.95 13.51 -14.96
CA LEU A 40 7.88 14.49 -15.51
C LEU A 40 8.26 14.12 -16.95
N LEU A 41 8.58 12.85 -17.21
CA LEU A 41 8.91 12.36 -18.55
C LEU A 41 7.73 12.47 -19.52
N ALA A 42 6.52 12.13 -19.08
CA ALA A 42 5.31 12.25 -19.91
C ALA A 42 5.02 13.71 -20.32
N VAL A 43 5.32 14.68 -19.46
CA VAL A 43 5.13 16.11 -19.73
C VAL A 43 6.28 16.67 -20.56
N CYS A 44 7.53 16.39 -20.20
CA CYS A 44 8.70 16.97 -20.86
C CYS A 44 8.95 16.39 -22.26
N LYS A 45 8.66 15.09 -22.46
CA LYS A 45 9.02 14.37 -23.68
C LYS A 45 7.93 13.40 -24.15
N PRO A 46 6.75 13.89 -24.58
CA PRO A 46 5.61 13.05 -24.93
C PRO A 46 5.88 12.07 -26.09
N ALA A 47 6.68 12.47 -27.08
CA ALA A 47 7.00 11.63 -28.24
C ALA A 47 7.90 10.44 -27.87
N GLU A 48 9.00 10.69 -27.14
CA GLU A 48 9.89 9.63 -26.64
C GLU A 48 9.16 8.73 -25.64
N TYR A 49 8.33 9.31 -24.77
CA TYR A 49 7.56 8.56 -23.78
C TYR A 49 6.62 7.53 -24.40
N LYS A 50 6.06 7.82 -25.60
CA LYS A 50 5.19 6.89 -26.34
C LYS A 50 5.97 5.77 -27.02
N LYS A 51 7.21 6.03 -27.48
CA LYS A 51 8.07 5.06 -28.16
C LYS A 51 8.71 4.05 -27.19
N ASN A 52 8.93 4.45 -25.93
CA ASN A 52 9.60 3.61 -24.96
C ASN A 52 8.74 2.41 -24.51
N ASN A 53 9.38 1.25 -24.27
CA ASN A 53 8.69 0.03 -23.85
C ASN A 53 8.19 0.15 -22.40
N LYS A 54 6.88 0.36 -22.24
CA LYS A 54 6.23 0.54 -20.94
C LYS A 54 6.43 -0.66 -20.01
N GLN A 55 6.41 -1.89 -20.54
CA GLN A 55 6.53 -3.10 -19.74
C GLN A 55 7.92 -3.19 -19.11
N MET A 56 8.98 -2.99 -19.91
CA MET A 56 10.36 -3.00 -19.41
C MET A 56 10.57 -1.99 -18.30
N ARG A 57 10.06 -0.76 -18.45
CA ARG A 57 10.15 0.27 -17.40
C ARG A 57 9.49 -0.17 -16.09
N ILE A 58 8.29 -0.75 -16.16
CA ILE A 58 7.56 -1.22 -14.97
C ILE A 58 8.36 -2.33 -14.28
N TYR A 59 8.88 -3.31 -15.04
CA TYR A 59 9.71 -4.37 -14.47
C TYR A 59 10.98 -3.83 -13.82
N THR A 60 11.70 -2.92 -14.48
CA THR A 60 12.91 -2.30 -13.92
C THR A 60 12.60 -1.54 -12.63
N VAL A 61 11.53 -0.75 -12.59
CA VAL A 61 11.13 0.00 -11.38
C VAL A 61 10.78 -0.95 -10.24
N ASN A 62 10.00 -2.01 -10.51
CA ASN A 62 9.64 -2.98 -9.49
C ASN A 62 10.86 -3.75 -8.96
N LEU A 63 11.81 -4.11 -9.83
CA LEU A 63 13.06 -4.76 -9.42
C LEU A 63 13.89 -3.86 -8.51
N ILE A 64 14.03 -2.58 -8.85
CA ILE A 64 14.74 -1.59 -8.02
C ILE A 64 14.03 -1.40 -6.67
N ALA A 65 12.70 -1.25 -6.67
CA ALA A 65 11.91 -1.10 -5.44
C ALA A 65 12.02 -2.33 -4.53
N PHE A 66 11.99 -3.54 -5.11
CA PHE A 66 12.15 -4.79 -4.40
C PHE A 66 13.56 -4.92 -3.80
N GLY A 67 14.59 -4.61 -4.59
CA GLY A 67 15.98 -4.61 -4.12
C GLY A 67 16.22 -3.62 -2.98
N ALA A 68 15.67 -2.41 -3.08
CA ALA A 68 15.74 -1.41 -2.02
C ALA A 68 15.03 -1.87 -0.73
N GLY A 69 13.87 -2.51 -0.87
CA GLY A 69 13.15 -3.10 0.26
C GLY A 69 13.94 -4.20 0.96
N ILE A 70 14.52 -5.14 0.22
CA ILE A 70 15.36 -6.21 0.77
C ILE A 70 16.59 -5.63 1.48
N PHE A 71 17.29 -4.69 0.83
CA PHE A 71 18.46 -4.04 1.41
C PHE A 71 18.14 -3.42 2.77
N PHE A 72 17.00 -2.71 2.87
CA PHE A 72 16.59 -2.07 4.11
C PHE A 72 16.20 -3.08 5.20
N CYS A 73 15.55 -4.19 4.84
CA CYS A 73 15.24 -5.28 5.77
C CYS A 73 16.52 -5.94 6.31
N LEU A 74 17.48 -6.28 5.44
CA LEU A 74 18.76 -6.86 5.84
C LEU A 74 19.52 -5.90 6.76
N PHE A 75 19.56 -4.62 6.41
CA PHE A 75 20.20 -3.61 7.23
C PHE A 75 19.55 -3.47 8.62
N SER A 76 18.22 -3.62 8.71
CA SER A 76 17.49 -3.67 9.98
C SER A 76 17.89 -4.87 10.83
N ILE A 77 17.98 -6.07 10.25
CA ILE A 77 18.34 -7.31 10.97
C ILE A 77 19.77 -7.22 11.52
N LEU A 78 20.70 -6.66 10.74
CA LEU A 78 22.09 -6.46 11.15
C LEU A 78 22.24 -5.36 12.21
N SER A 79 21.24 -4.49 12.34
CA SER A 79 21.24 -3.32 13.22
C SER A 79 20.41 -3.52 14.49
N VAL A 80 20.18 -4.75 14.94
CA VAL A 80 19.44 -5.04 16.17
C VAL A 80 20.32 -4.77 17.40
N LYS A 81 19.77 -4.12 18.42
CA LYS A 81 20.47 -3.92 19.72
C LYS A 81 20.46 -5.24 20.52
N PRO A 82 21.60 -5.67 21.08
CA PRO A 82 21.69 -6.93 21.84
C PRO A 82 21.10 -6.88 23.26
N ASP A 83 20.56 -5.74 23.71
CA ASP A 83 20.13 -5.56 25.11
C ASP A 83 18.78 -6.22 25.42
N ASN A 84 18.56 -6.51 26.72
CA ASN A 84 17.32 -7.08 27.24
C ASN A 84 16.09 -6.18 26.93
N MET A 85 15.03 -6.79 26.39
CA MET A 85 13.78 -6.12 25.98
C MET A 85 12.81 -5.78 27.13
N LYS A 86 13.14 -6.11 28.39
CA LYS A 86 12.19 -6.13 29.51
C LYS A 86 11.42 -4.81 29.70
N ASP A 87 12.02 -3.69 29.31
CA ASP A 87 11.44 -2.34 29.41
C ASP A 87 11.33 -1.61 28.06
N ARG A 88 11.28 -2.32 26.92
CA ARG A 88 11.20 -1.71 25.59
C ARG A 88 9.98 -2.20 24.80
N PRO A 89 9.23 -1.30 24.15
CA PRO A 89 8.11 -1.71 23.30
C PRO A 89 8.64 -2.47 22.09
N CYS A 90 7.96 -3.55 21.70
CA CYS A 90 8.33 -4.33 20.52
C CYS A 90 8.05 -3.54 19.23
N THR A 91 9.04 -2.76 18.80
CA THR A 91 8.98 -1.93 17.60
C THR A 91 10.35 -1.85 16.93
N ALA A 92 10.39 -1.71 15.60
CA ALA A 92 11.65 -1.50 14.89
C ALA A 92 12.38 -0.24 15.38
N GLY A 93 11.65 0.84 15.70
CA GLY A 93 12.22 2.08 16.24
C GLY A 93 12.87 1.93 17.62
N ALA A 94 12.34 1.09 18.52
CA ALA A 94 12.96 0.89 19.83
C ALA A 94 14.17 -0.06 19.76
N ASN A 95 14.06 -1.12 18.94
CA ASN A 95 14.99 -2.25 18.96
C ASN A 95 16.17 -2.12 17.98
N ASN A 96 16.06 -1.31 16.94
CA ASN A 96 17.20 -1.04 16.05
C ASN A 96 18.16 0.00 16.64
N THR A 97 19.44 -0.07 16.24
CA THR A 97 20.48 0.90 16.60
C THR A 97 20.12 2.32 16.14
N LYS A 98 20.73 3.32 16.81
CA LYS A 98 20.60 4.72 16.39
C LYS A 98 21.08 4.94 14.96
N LEU A 99 22.08 4.18 14.51
CA LEU A 99 22.60 4.25 13.14
C LEU A 99 21.52 3.94 12.11
N PHE A 100 20.77 2.84 12.30
CA PHE A 100 19.66 2.48 11.42
C PHE A 100 18.58 3.55 11.40
N GLN A 101 18.21 4.08 12.57
CA GLN A 101 17.18 5.11 12.70
C GLN A 101 17.59 6.41 11.98
N THR A 102 18.82 6.86 12.19
CA THR A 102 19.37 8.05 11.52
C THR A 102 19.47 7.84 10.01
N PHE A 103 19.92 6.66 9.57
CA PHE A 103 19.98 6.33 8.15
C PHE A 103 18.59 6.32 7.51
N GLY A 104 17.60 5.68 8.16
CA GLY A 104 16.21 5.67 7.69
C GLY A 104 15.61 7.08 7.63
N PHE A 105 15.93 7.93 8.59
CA PHE A 105 15.51 9.33 8.62
C PHE A 105 16.11 10.14 7.46
N ILE A 106 17.44 10.11 7.30
CA ILE A 106 18.15 10.86 6.27
C ILE A 106 17.75 10.39 4.86
N SER A 107 17.72 9.07 4.62
CA SER A 107 17.31 8.51 3.33
C SER A 107 15.87 8.91 2.98
N GLY A 108 14.95 8.82 3.94
CA GLY A 108 13.56 9.25 3.75
C GLY A 108 13.44 10.74 3.42
N LEU A 109 14.23 11.60 4.08
CA LEU A 109 14.25 13.05 3.81
C LEU A 109 14.78 13.37 2.40
N ILE A 110 15.86 12.70 1.98
CA ILE A 110 16.42 12.86 0.64
C ILE A 110 15.41 12.41 -0.42
N ILE A 111 14.80 11.24 -0.24
CA ILE A 111 13.81 10.73 -1.21
C ILE A 111 12.60 11.67 -1.28
N ALA A 112 12.08 12.12 -0.14
CA ALA A 112 10.96 13.05 -0.11
C ALA A 112 11.30 14.38 -0.81
N SER A 113 12.47 14.96 -0.56
CA SER A 113 12.87 16.23 -1.20
C SER A 113 13.01 16.09 -2.71
N VAL A 114 13.54 14.98 -3.20
CA VAL A 114 13.62 14.66 -4.64
C VAL A 114 12.22 14.52 -5.24
N ILE A 115 11.30 13.82 -4.57
CA ILE A 115 9.89 13.67 -5.02
C ILE A 115 9.23 15.04 -5.18
N PHE A 116 9.31 15.90 -4.16
CA PHE A 116 8.71 17.23 -4.22
C PHE A 116 9.35 18.12 -5.29
N THR A 117 10.67 18.04 -5.44
CA THR A 117 11.39 18.80 -6.48
C THR A 117 10.92 18.40 -7.88
N ILE A 118 10.85 17.10 -8.17
CA ILE A 118 10.35 16.58 -9.45
C ILE A 118 8.91 17.00 -9.70
N TYR A 119 8.07 16.94 -8.67
CA TYR A 119 6.68 17.36 -8.78
C TYR A 119 6.57 18.86 -9.07
N LEU A 120 7.30 19.73 -8.35
CA LEU A 120 7.35 21.16 -8.61
C LEU A 120 7.83 21.46 -10.04
N CYS A 121 8.88 20.78 -10.50
CA CYS A 121 9.35 20.87 -11.89
C CYS A 121 8.24 20.50 -12.88
N THR A 122 7.49 19.42 -12.62
CA THR A 122 6.37 19.00 -13.46
C THR A 122 5.28 20.08 -13.53
N VAL A 123 4.92 20.68 -12.38
CA VAL A 123 3.93 21.77 -12.32
C VAL A 123 4.40 23.00 -13.09
N CYS A 124 5.65 23.41 -12.90
CA CYS A 124 6.24 24.54 -13.60
C CYS A 124 6.24 24.33 -15.12
N MET A 125 6.59 23.12 -15.58
CA MET A 125 6.57 22.78 -17.01
C MET A 125 5.15 22.82 -17.57
N ILE A 126 4.16 22.24 -16.87
CA ILE A 126 2.76 22.29 -17.30
C ILE A 126 2.28 23.75 -17.42
N LYS A 127 2.55 24.60 -16.43
CA LYS A 127 2.19 26.02 -16.45
C LYS A 127 2.86 26.76 -17.62
N ARG A 128 4.14 26.48 -17.87
CA ARG A 128 4.89 27.08 -18.98
C ARG A 128 4.31 26.68 -20.32
N PHE A 129 3.99 25.39 -20.52
CA PHE A 129 3.34 24.94 -21.74
C PHE A 129 1.96 25.56 -21.93
N ALA A 130 1.16 25.64 -20.87
CA ALA A 130 -0.19 26.22 -20.92
C ALA A 130 -0.17 27.67 -21.41
N LYS A 131 0.83 28.46 -20.99
CA LYS A 131 1.01 29.85 -21.42
C LYS A 131 1.40 29.99 -22.91
N ILE A 132 2.05 29.00 -23.50
CA ILE A 132 2.57 29.08 -24.88
C ILE A 132 1.51 28.67 -25.91
N ASN A 133 0.61 27.75 -25.58
CA ASN A 133 -0.35 27.16 -26.53
C ASN A 133 -1.80 27.43 -26.08
N ASP A 134 -2.30 28.64 -26.32
CA ASP A 134 -3.61 29.11 -25.83
C ASP A 134 -4.85 28.41 -26.45
N ILE A 135 -4.76 27.82 -27.66
CA ILE A 135 -5.97 27.45 -28.43
C ILE A 135 -6.17 25.94 -28.63
N SER A 136 -5.11 25.14 -28.83
CA SER A 136 -5.24 23.70 -29.13
C SER A 136 -5.18 22.79 -27.88
N MET A 137 -4.83 23.35 -26.72
CA MET A 137 -4.47 22.55 -25.55
C MET A 137 -5.62 22.22 -24.60
N GLY A 138 -6.80 22.81 -24.76
CA GLY A 138 -7.94 22.63 -23.84
C GLY A 138 -8.32 21.16 -23.59
N LEU A 139 -8.36 20.34 -24.64
CA LEU A 139 -8.73 18.92 -24.53
C LEU A 139 -7.61 18.03 -23.96
N VAL A 140 -6.36 18.27 -24.35
CA VAL A 140 -5.19 17.53 -23.81
C VAL A 140 -4.98 17.88 -22.34
N PHE A 141 -5.13 19.17 -21.99
CA PHE A 141 -5.04 19.67 -20.63
C PHE A 141 -6.15 19.10 -19.74
N GLN A 142 -7.40 19.02 -20.21
CA GLN A 142 -8.48 18.38 -19.47
C GLN A 142 -8.20 16.89 -19.16
N ARG A 143 -7.62 16.16 -20.13
CA ARG A 143 -7.25 14.75 -19.93
C ARG A 143 -6.10 14.59 -18.93
N GLN A 144 -5.09 15.45 -19.00
CA GLN A 144 -3.95 15.45 -18.07
C GLN A 144 -4.35 15.96 -16.66
N ARG A 145 -5.32 16.87 -16.56
CA ARG A 145 -5.81 17.43 -15.28
C ARG A 145 -6.31 16.35 -14.34
N ARG A 146 -7.05 15.36 -14.84
CA ARG A 146 -7.55 14.25 -14.00
C ARG A 146 -6.40 13.46 -13.37
N VAL A 147 -5.39 13.11 -14.17
CA VAL A 147 -4.21 12.37 -13.73
C VAL A 147 -3.39 13.20 -12.75
N PHE A 148 -3.22 14.49 -13.06
CA PHE A 148 -2.51 15.43 -12.19
C PHE A 148 -3.17 15.58 -10.83
N VAL A 149 -4.51 15.70 -10.78
CA VAL A 149 -5.26 15.77 -9.51
C VAL A 149 -5.05 14.51 -8.67
N SER A 150 -5.11 13.32 -9.27
CA SER A 150 -4.87 12.07 -8.54
C SER A 150 -3.48 12.04 -7.89
N ILE A 151 -2.45 12.46 -8.62
CA ILE A 151 -1.06 12.43 -8.14
C ILE A 151 -0.82 13.51 -7.10
N SER A 152 -1.43 14.67 -7.27
CA SER A 152 -1.39 15.74 -6.27
C SER A 152 -2.02 15.28 -4.95
N LEU A 153 -3.13 14.53 -5.01
CA LEU A 153 -3.75 13.94 -3.83
C LEU A 153 -2.83 12.89 -3.19
N ILE A 154 -2.25 11.97 -3.98
CA ILE A 154 -1.32 10.97 -3.46
C ILE A 154 -0.12 11.64 -2.76
N LEU A 155 0.45 12.69 -3.36
CA LEU A 155 1.58 13.42 -2.77
C LEU A 155 1.18 14.23 -1.54
N LEU A 156 -0.04 14.79 -1.50
CA LEU A 156 -0.57 15.47 -0.33
C LEU A 156 -0.69 14.49 0.85
N PHE A 157 -1.28 13.32 0.62
CA PHE A 157 -1.40 12.30 1.65
C PHE A 157 -0.04 11.72 2.06
N TYR A 158 0.90 11.58 1.12
CA TYR A 158 2.28 11.25 1.44
C TYR A 158 2.93 12.31 2.33
N ALA A 159 2.73 13.61 2.06
CA ALA A 159 3.24 14.68 2.91
C ALA A 159 2.69 14.58 4.35
N ILE A 160 1.38 14.34 4.48
CA ILE A 160 0.68 14.30 5.77
C ILE A 160 1.05 13.03 6.56
N PHE A 161 1.02 11.86 5.92
CA PHE A 161 1.19 10.58 6.61
C PHE A 161 2.64 10.10 6.67
N TRP A 162 3.54 10.63 5.85
CA TRP A 162 4.94 10.24 5.87
C TRP A 162 5.85 11.36 6.34
N CYS A 163 5.82 12.52 5.68
CA CYS A 163 6.78 13.59 5.99
C CYS A 163 6.55 14.19 7.38
N LEU A 164 5.31 14.43 7.78
CA LEU A 164 5.01 15.03 9.09
C LEU A 164 5.43 14.13 10.26
N PRO A 165 5.08 12.82 10.31
CA PRO A 165 5.62 11.91 11.33
C PRO A 165 7.14 11.80 11.33
N MET A 166 7.79 11.85 10.15
CA MET A 166 9.24 11.78 10.06
C MET A 166 9.93 13.04 10.62
N VAL A 167 9.37 14.24 10.39
CA VAL A 167 9.86 15.47 11.03
C VAL A 167 9.76 15.34 12.55
N PHE A 168 8.66 14.78 13.05
CA PHE A 168 8.50 14.52 14.47
C PHE A 168 9.58 13.57 14.99
N VAL A 169 9.90 12.49 14.28
CA VAL A 169 11.04 11.61 14.64
C VAL A 169 12.36 12.37 14.69
N GLY A 170 12.63 13.21 13.70
CA GLY A 170 13.83 14.04 13.66
C GLY A 170 13.99 14.89 14.92
N ILE A 171 12.92 15.60 15.32
CA ILE A 171 12.88 16.37 16.56
C ILE A 171 13.19 15.47 17.76
N THR A 172 12.54 14.30 17.81
CA THR A 172 12.65 13.40 18.96
C THR A 172 14.00 12.73 19.11
N ASN A 173 14.76 12.59 18.02
CA ASN A 173 16.12 12.08 18.04
C ASN A 173 17.13 13.12 18.58
N HIS A 174 16.84 14.41 18.46
CA HIS A 174 17.69 15.49 18.97
C HIS A 174 17.40 15.83 20.43
N THR A 175 16.14 15.74 20.84
CA THR A 175 15.73 15.83 22.24
C THR A 175 16.01 14.49 22.93
N LYS A 176 16.53 14.48 24.17
CA LYS A 176 16.82 13.23 24.91
C LYS A 176 15.54 12.55 25.44
N PHE A 177 14.57 12.25 24.59
CA PHE A 177 13.36 11.51 24.99
C PHE A 177 13.68 10.05 25.30
N GLY A 178 12.89 9.45 26.19
CA GLY A 178 13.04 8.05 26.58
C GLY A 178 12.73 7.07 25.44
N ILE A 179 13.28 5.86 25.52
CA ILE A 179 13.11 4.78 24.51
C ILE A 179 11.63 4.42 24.26
N GLN A 180 10.79 4.58 25.28
CA GLN A 180 9.35 4.37 25.21
C GLN A 180 8.68 5.31 24.20
N PHE A 181 9.07 6.59 24.21
CA PHE A 181 8.54 7.59 23.30
C PHE A 181 8.92 7.31 21.84
N VAL A 182 10.17 6.89 21.62
CA VAL A 182 10.66 6.46 20.30
C VAL A 182 9.85 5.27 19.78
N GLY A 183 9.53 4.32 20.66
CA GLY A 183 8.66 3.19 20.33
C GLY A 183 7.25 3.62 19.91
N TYR A 184 6.60 4.49 20.68
CA TYR A 184 5.28 5.02 20.32
C TYR A 184 5.28 5.76 18.98
N ASN A 185 6.29 6.60 18.72
CA ASN A 185 6.43 7.26 17.43
C ASN A 185 6.61 6.27 16.27
N SER A 186 7.36 5.19 16.50
CA SER A 186 7.50 4.13 15.49
C SER A 186 6.15 3.51 15.15
N ILE A 187 5.27 3.27 16.13
CA ILE A 187 3.92 2.73 15.91
C ILE A 187 3.06 3.72 15.13
N VAL A 188 3.12 5.00 15.49
CA VAL A 188 2.38 6.06 14.77
C VAL A 188 2.80 6.10 13.30
N ILE A 189 4.12 6.06 13.02
CA ILE A 189 4.63 5.99 11.65
C ILE A 189 4.11 4.73 10.94
N SER A 190 4.09 3.58 11.63
CA SER A 190 3.54 2.35 11.07
C SER A 190 2.09 2.50 10.63
N LEU A 191 1.26 3.07 11.50
CA LEU A 191 -0.15 3.30 11.22
C LEU A 191 -0.34 4.29 10.08
N CYS A 192 0.39 5.41 10.09
CA CYS A 192 0.32 6.39 9.02
C CYS A 192 0.80 5.82 7.68
N ALA A 193 1.84 4.98 7.67
CA ALA A 193 2.29 4.29 6.47
C ALA A 193 1.22 3.32 5.93
N GLY A 194 0.56 2.56 6.80
CA GLY A 194 -0.57 1.70 6.43
C GLY A 194 -1.73 2.50 5.81
N LEU A 195 -2.12 3.60 6.46
CA LEU A 195 -3.16 4.50 5.95
C LEU A 195 -2.77 5.09 4.58
N ASN A 196 -1.51 5.51 4.41
CA ASN A 196 -1.02 6.03 3.14
C ASN A 196 -1.13 4.99 2.00
N SER A 197 -0.86 3.71 2.28
CA SER A 197 -1.05 2.64 1.29
C SER A 197 -2.53 2.45 0.92
N CYS A 198 -3.45 2.56 1.87
CA CYS A 198 -4.89 2.47 1.60
C CYS A 198 -5.40 3.63 0.75
N VAL A 199 -4.95 4.85 1.04
CA VAL A 199 -5.36 6.07 0.32
C VAL A 199 -5.11 5.94 -1.18
N GLY A 200 -3.98 5.36 -1.61
CA GLY A 200 -3.69 5.16 -3.03
C GLY A 200 -4.83 4.42 -3.75
N ILE A 201 -5.31 3.32 -3.17
CA ILE A 201 -6.42 2.53 -3.71
C ILE A 201 -7.69 3.37 -3.82
N PHE A 202 -8.05 4.09 -2.75
CA PHE A 202 -9.24 4.94 -2.74
C PHE A 202 -9.17 6.08 -3.76
N VAL A 203 -8.03 6.76 -3.89
CA VAL A 203 -7.82 7.82 -4.88
C VAL A 203 -7.97 7.28 -6.30
N TYR A 204 -7.37 6.12 -6.60
CA TYR A 204 -7.49 5.51 -7.92
C TYR A 204 -8.92 5.05 -8.23
N LEU A 205 -9.61 4.40 -7.28
CA LEU A 205 -11.01 3.99 -7.45
C LEU A 205 -11.96 5.17 -7.62
N ALA A 206 -11.74 6.26 -6.87
CA ALA A 206 -12.58 7.45 -6.94
C ALA A 206 -12.38 8.23 -8.26
N LYS A 207 -11.15 8.28 -8.80
CA LYS A 207 -10.84 9.12 -9.96
C LYS A 207 -10.88 8.39 -11.30
N HIS A 208 -10.62 7.09 -11.35
CA HIS A 208 -10.59 6.33 -12.60
C HIS A 208 -11.88 5.54 -12.81
N SER A 209 -12.80 6.12 -13.59
CA SER A 209 -14.09 5.50 -13.93
C SER A 209 -13.95 4.14 -14.64
N GLU A 210 -12.90 3.95 -15.42
CA GLU A 210 -12.58 2.66 -16.08
C GLU A 210 -12.23 1.59 -15.05
N LEU A 211 -11.36 1.92 -14.10
CA LEU A 211 -10.98 1.02 -13.01
C LEU A 211 -12.20 0.68 -12.16
N ARG A 212 -13.01 1.68 -11.81
CA ARG A 212 -14.26 1.50 -11.05
C ARG A 212 -15.23 0.55 -11.76
N ARG A 213 -15.41 0.70 -13.08
CA ARG A 213 -16.26 -0.22 -13.88
C ARG A 213 -15.71 -1.65 -13.84
N TYR A 214 -14.39 -1.82 -13.99
CA TYR A 214 -13.78 -3.14 -13.94
C TYR A 214 -13.96 -3.82 -12.57
N TYR A 215 -13.72 -3.09 -11.48
CA TYR A 215 -13.97 -3.58 -10.12
C TYR A 215 -15.44 -3.94 -9.90
N LEU A 216 -16.39 -3.07 -10.29
CA LEU A 216 -17.81 -3.36 -10.19
C LEU A 216 -18.22 -4.60 -10.98
N ASN A 217 -17.67 -4.79 -12.18
CA ASN A 217 -17.94 -5.99 -12.97
C ASN A 217 -17.44 -7.26 -12.28
N ILE A 218 -16.26 -7.22 -11.65
CA ILE A 218 -15.73 -8.35 -10.87
C ILE A 218 -16.64 -8.62 -9.67
N TYR A 219 -16.98 -7.61 -8.88
CA TYR A 219 -17.86 -7.76 -7.73
C TYR A 219 -19.23 -8.30 -8.12
N CYS A 220 -19.86 -7.78 -9.17
CA CYS A 220 -21.12 -8.31 -9.69
C CYS A 220 -20.98 -9.76 -10.15
N SER A 221 -19.89 -10.12 -10.83
CA SER A 221 -19.67 -11.51 -11.27
C SER A 221 -19.46 -12.49 -10.12
N MET A 222 -18.73 -12.08 -9.07
CA MET A 222 -18.57 -12.88 -7.85
C MET A 222 -19.88 -13.02 -7.11
N PHE A 223 -20.64 -11.92 -6.95
CA PHE A 223 -21.92 -11.94 -6.27
C PHE A 223 -22.95 -12.83 -6.99
N VAL A 224 -22.99 -12.77 -8.33
CA VAL A 224 -23.84 -13.67 -9.14
C VAL A 224 -23.43 -15.13 -9.00
N ARG A 225 -22.12 -15.43 -8.90
CA ARG A 225 -21.64 -16.80 -8.66
C ARG A 225 -22.06 -17.32 -7.29
N ILE A 226 -21.88 -16.53 -6.24
CA ILE A 226 -22.27 -16.88 -4.87
C ILE A 226 -23.78 -17.13 -4.81
N SER A 227 -24.58 -16.22 -5.40
CA SER A 227 -26.05 -16.38 -5.45
C SER A 227 -26.50 -17.61 -6.25
N ARG A 228 -25.74 -18.01 -7.28
CA ARG A 228 -26.01 -19.24 -8.04
C ARG A 228 -25.65 -20.51 -7.26
N GLU A 229 -24.59 -20.48 -6.44
CA GLU A 229 -24.25 -21.60 -5.55
C GLU A 229 -25.30 -21.78 -4.46
N ASP A 230 -25.79 -20.69 -3.85
CA ASP A 230 -26.85 -20.75 -2.83
C ASP A 230 -28.17 -21.29 -3.39
N SER A 231 -28.57 -20.90 -4.60
CA SER A 231 -29.77 -21.44 -5.25
C SER A 231 -29.63 -22.92 -5.62
N HIS A 232 -28.43 -23.37 -6.02
CA HIS A 232 -28.17 -24.78 -6.31
C HIS A 232 -28.14 -25.64 -5.04
N LEU A 233 -27.67 -25.09 -3.92
CA LEU A 233 -27.77 -25.72 -2.59
C LEU A 233 -29.24 -25.82 -2.15
N SER A 234 -29.99 -24.74 -2.29
CA SER A 234 -31.41 -24.70 -1.92
C SER A 234 -32.24 -25.71 -2.71
N HIS A 235 -31.99 -25.85 -4.02
CA HIS A 235 -32.65 -26.86 -4.86
C HIS A 235 -32.27 -28.30 -4.48
N LYS A 236 -31.01 -28.55 -4.08
CA LYS A 236 -30.59 -29.87 -3.56
C LYS A 236 -31.24 -30.20 -2.22
N PHE A 237 -31.39 -29.23 -1.33
CA PHE A 237 -32.09 -29.44 -0.06
C PHE A 237 -33.59 -29.72 -0.26
N LEU A 238 -34.23 -29.01 -1.19
CA LEU A 238 -35.63 -29.25 -1.55
C LEU A 238 -35.83 -30.63 -2.19
N SER A 239 -34.96 -31.07 -3.09
CA SER A 239 -35.08 -32.40 -3.69
C SER A 239 -34.80 -33.54 -2.72
N LEU A 240 -33.91 -33.35 -1.74
CA LEU A 240 -33.67 -34.31 -0.66
C LEU A 240 -34.86 -34.41 0.31
N ASN A 241 -35.50 -33.29 0.66
CA ASN A 241 -36.71 -33.32 1.49
C ASN A 241 -37.90 -33.94 0.75
N TYR A 242 -38.03 -33.70 -0.56
CA TYR A 242 -39.10 -34.32 -1.35
C TYR A 242 -38.94 -35.85 -1.42
N ARG A 243 -37.72 -36.33 -1.62
CA ARG A 243 -37.42 -37.78 -1.67
C ARG A 243 -37.65 -38.48 -0.33
N LYS A 244 -37.37 -37.78 0.78
CA LYS A 244 -37.63 -38.31 2.13
C LYS A 244 -39.13 -38.45 2.40
N ASN A 245 -39.94 -37.49 1.96
CA ASN A 245 -41.40 -37.58 2.10
C ASN A 245 -42.01 -38.71 1.23
N ASP A 246 -41.47 -38.99 0.03
CA ASP A 246 -41.96 -40.10 -0.80
C ASP A 246 -41.67 -41.49 -0.17
N GLU A 247 -40.51 -41.67 0.47
CA GLU A 247 -40.20 -42.92 1.19
C GLU A 247 -41.09 -43.13 2.42
N ASP A 248 -41.46 -42.05 3.12
CA ASP A 248 -42.36 -42.13 4.28
C ASP A 248 -43.82 -42.39 3.86
N VAL A 249 -44.26 -41.89 2.69
CA VAL A 249 -45.59 -42.19 2.12
C VAL A 249 -45.66 -43.65 1.64
N HIS A 250 -44.61 -44.18 1.04
CA HIS A 250 -44.58 -45.60 0.61
C HIS A 250 -44.58 -46.58 1.79
N LYS A 251 -43.96 -46.22 2.92
CA LYS A 251 -44.04 -47.01 4.16
C LYS A 251 -45.42 -46.96 4.80
N LEU A 252 -46.18 -45.87 4.64
CA LEU A 252 -47.56 -45.80 5.11
C LEU A 252 -48.52 -46.65 4.26
N SER A 253 -48.31 -46.79 2.95
CA SER A 253 -49.17 -47.61 2.10
C SER A 253 -49.05 -49.11 2.41
N GLU A 254 -47.87 -49.60 2.79
CA GLU A 254 -47.68 -51.01 3.19
C GLU A 254 -48.35 -51.37 4.53
N VAL A 255 -48.68 -50.38 5.36
CA VAL A 255 -49.38 -50.59 6.65
C VAL A 255 -50.91 -50.62 6.47
N ILE A 256 -51.43 -50.10 5.35
CA ILE A 256 -52.88 -49.96 5.10
C ILE A 256 -53.46 -51.15 4.31
N ASP A 257 -52.63 -51.96 3.64
CA ASP A 257 -53.06 -53.17 2.92
C ASP A 257 -52.96 -54.48 3.77
N LEU A 258 -52.98 -54.34 5.10
CA LEU A 258 -53.17 -55.39 6.10
C LEU A 258 -54.64 -55.46 6.54
#